data_AF-A0A143XC97-F1
#
_entry.id   AF-A0A143XC97-F1
#
_cell.length_a   1.000
_cell.length_b   1.000
_cell.length_c   1.000
_cell.angle_alpha   90.00
_cell.angle_beta   90.00
_cell.angle_gamma   90.00
#
_symmetry.space_group_name_H-M   'P 1'
#
loop_
_entity.id
_entity.type
_entity.pdbx_description
1 polymer ?
#
loop_
_entity_poly.entity_id
_entity_poly.type
_entity_poly.pdbx_seq_one_letter_code
_entity_poly.pdbx_strand_id
1 'polypeptide(L)'
;MKEYRVIFCLTNGKRKYATHNGEILLWDDYDLLALRRNLLDYEQFAFTDDFAYFDFSAEALRERFPEAGILRVKGFRTEDPSLPVNPDIIR
;
A
#
# COMPACT_ATOMS: atom_id res chain seq x y z
N MET A 1 11.47 12.80 -14.69
CA MET A 1 10.31 11.91 -14.50
C MET A 1 9.61 12.36 -13.24
N LYS A 2 8.27 12.44 -13.22
CA LYS A 2 7.57 12.95 -12.03
C LYS A 2 7.44 11.82 -11.02
N GLU A 3 7.73 12.13 -9.76
CA GLU A 3 7.64 11.19 -8.65
C GLU A 3 6.43 11.50 -7.78
N TYR A 4 5.92 10.46 -7.11
CA TYR A 4 4.76 10.51 -6.25
C TYR A 4 4.97 9.66 -5.01
N ARG A 5 4.40 10.09 -3.90
CA ARG A 5 4.14 9.19 -2.77
C ARG A 5 2.82 8.48 -3.01
N VAL A 6 2.82 7.16 -2.90
CA VAL A 6 1.61 6.34 -2.98
C VAL A 6 1.00 6.18 -1.60
N ILE A 7 -0.32 6.38 -1.51
CA ILE A 7 -1.11 6.19 -0.29
C ILE A 7 -2.15 5.12 -0.57
N PHE A 8 -2.04 3.95 0.07
CA PHE A 8 -3.03 2.89 0.02
C PHE A 8 -4.24 3.22 0.90
N CYS A 9 -5.43 3.04 0.33
CA CYS A 9 -6.70 3.14 1.05
C CYS A 9 -7.14 1.73 1.44
N LEU A 10 -7.34 1.46 2.73
CA LEU A 10 -7.58 0.11 3.25
C LEU A 10 -9.05 -0.16 3.53
N THR A 11 -9.42 -1.43 3.64
CA THR A 11 -10.82 -1.86 3.86
C THR A 11 -11.45 -1.28 5.12
N ASN A 12 -10.67 -1.08 6.17
CA ASN A 12 -11.10 -0.49 7.45
C ASN A 12 -11.08 1.05 7.48
N GLY A 13 -10.84 1.70 6.33
CA GLY A 13 -10.80 3.17 6.23
C GLY A 13 -9.48 3.81 6.63
N LYS A 14 -8.50 3.04 7.13
CA LYS A 14 -7.14 3.54 7.37
C LYS A 14 -6.42 3.80 6.04
N ARG A 15 -5.36 4.60 6.13
CA ARG A 15 -4.49 4.97 5.02
C ARG A 15 -3.04 4.67 5.40
N LYS A 16 -2.27 4.12 4.46
CA LYS A 16 -0.86 3.80 4.66
C LYS A 16 -0.04 4.23 3.45
N TYR A 17 1.10 4.86 3.67
CA TYR A 17 2.07 5.16 2.62
C TYR A 17 2.68 3.85 2.11
N ALA A 18 3.03 3.82 0.82
CA ALA A 18 3.92 2.78 0.32
C ALA A 18 5.29 2.98 0.96
N THR A 19 5.75 1.97 1.70
CA THR A 19 7.03 2.02 2.40
C THR A 19 7.90 0.81 2.14
N HIS A 20 9.21 1.00 2.23
CA HIS A 20 10.18 -0.08 2.30
C HIS A 20 11.15 0.22 3.44
N ASN A 21 11.28 -0.72 4.39
CA ASN A 21 12.12 -0.58 5.59
C ASN A 21 11.86 0.71 6.40
N GLY A 22 10.59 1.12 6.50
CA GLY A 22 10.17 2.32 7.25
C GLY A 22 10.26 3.63 6.47
N GLU A 23 10.88 3.63 5.29
CA GLU A 23 11.00 4.80 4.43
C GLU A 23 9.86 4.87 3.41
N ILE A 24 9.30 6.06 3.20
CA ILE A 24 8.27 6.29 2.19
C ILE A 24 8.89 6.22 0.80
N LEU A 25 8.32 5.38 -0.04
CA LEU A 25 8.78 5.19 -1.41
C LEU A 25 8.28 6.32 -2.33
N LEU A 26 9.14 6.67 -3.29
CA LEU A 26 8.82 7.52 -4.42
C LEU A 26 8.63 6.66 -5.66
N TRP A 27 7.50 6.85 -6.33
CA TRP A 27 7.06 6.04 -7.47
C TRP A 27 6.91 6.95 -8.67
N ASP A 28 7.31 6.46 -9.83
CA ASP A 28 7.14 7.19 -11.08
C ASP A 28 5.86 6.82 -11.84
N ASP A 29 5.63 7.43 -13.00
CA ASP A 29 4.45 7.16 -13.82
C ASP A 29 4.38 5.69 -14.31
N TYR A 30 5.52 5.02 -14.53
CA TYR A 30 5.58 3.61 -14.92
C TYR A 30 5.23 2.69 -13.75
N ASP A 31 5.74 2.97 -12.55
CA ASP A 31 5.41 2.25 -11.33
C ASP A 31 3.90 2.35 -11.03
N LEU A 32 3.33 3.55 -11.18
CA LEU A 32 1.89 3.77 -10.99
C LEU A 32 1.05 3.02 -12.03
N LEU A 33 1.51 2.92 -13.28
CA LEU A 33 0.84 2.14 -14.30
C LEU A 33 0.86 0.64 -13.96
N ALA A 34 2.01 0.13 -13.51
CA ALA A 34 2.13 -1.24 -13.04
C ALA A 34 1.23 -1.51 -11.84
N LEU A 35 1.17 -0.58 -10.87
CA LEU A 35 0.29 -0.68 -9.70
C LEU A 35 -1.19 -0.80 -10.10
N ARG A 36 -1.63 0.02 -11.05
CA ARG A 36 -3.01 -0.01 -11.55
C ARG A 36 -3.35 -1.34 -12.20
N ARG A 37 -2.44 -1.89 -13.02
CA ARG A 37 -2.63 -3.21 -13.63
C ARG A 37 -2.69 -4.29 -12.58
N ASN A 38 -1.74 -4.29 -11.65
CA ASN A 38 -1.70 -5.26 -10.57
C ASN A 38 -2.97 -5.20 -9.69
N LEU A 39 -3.56 -4.03 -9.46
CA LEU A 39 -4.84 -3.93 -8.72
C LEU A 39 -6.03 -4.54 -9.47
N LEU A 40 -5.97 -4.59 -10.80
CA LEU A 40 -7.00 -5.24 -11.63
C LEU A 40 -6.75 -6.75 -11.74
N ASP A 41 -5.49 -7.15 -11.85
CA ASP A 41 -5.09 -8.52 -12.16
C ASP A 41 -4.97 -9.41 -10.91
N TYR A 42 -4.59 -8.84 -9.76
CA TYR A 42 -4.44 -9.58 -8.51
C TYR A 42 -5.62 -9.30 -7.56
N GLU A 43 -6.22 -10.38 -7.04
CA GLU A 43 -7.29 -10.29 -6.04
C GLU A 43 -6.74 -9.86 -4.67
N GLN A 44 -6.64 -8.55 -4.54
CA GLN A 44 -6.53 -7.75 -3.31
C GLN A 44 -5.18 -7.87 -2.61
N PHE A 45 -4.30 -6.93 -2.97
CA PHE A 45 -3.16 -6.61 -2.13
C PHE A 45 -3.62 -6.41 -0.70
N ALA A 46 -2.79 -6.81 0.23
CA ALA A 46 -3.15 -6.71 1.63
C ALA A 46 -1.93 -6.47 2.49
N PHE A 47 -2.24 -5.99 3.68
CA PHE A 47 -1.31 -5.88 4.78
C PHE A 47 -1.80 -6.76 5.92
N THR A 48 -0.89 -7.20 6.78
CA THR A 48 -1.26 -7.52 8.16
C THR A 48 -1.77 -6.25 8.86
N ASP A 49 -2.66 -6.38 9.83
CA ASP A 49 -3.33 -5.26 10.48
C ASP A 49 -2.43 -4.42 11.40
N ASP A 50 -1.28 -4.98 11.78
CA ASP A 50 -0.13 -4.32 12.39
C ASP A 50 0.79 -3.61 11.38
N PHE A 51 0.52 -3.77 10.07
CA PHE A 51 1.28 -3.21 8.95
C PHE A 51 2.74 -3.70 8.81
N ALA A 52 3.11 -4.79 9.48
CA ALA A 52 4.45 -5.35 9.39
C ALA A 52 4.71 -6.02 8.03
N TYR A 53 3.69 -6.63 7.42
CA TYR A 53 3.83 -7.38 6.17
C TYR A 53 2.85 -6.91 5.10
N PHE A 54 3.31 -6.99 3.85
CA PHE A 54 2.55 -6.72 2.64
C PHE A 54 2.65 -7.92 1.70
N ASP A 55 1.57 -8.22 0.98
CA ASP A 55 1.58 -9.18 -0.11
C ASP A 55 0.55 -8.78 -1.18
N PHE A 56 0.80 -9.25 -2.41
CA PHE A 56 -0.12 -9.06 -3.52
C PHE A 56 -1.34 -9.99 -3.43
N SER A 57 -1.31 -10.97 -2.52
CA SER A 57 -2.42 -11.86 -2.20
C SER A 57 -2.77 -11.83 -0.72
N ALA A 58 -4.00 -11.44 -0.40
CA ALA A 58 -4.53 -11.56 0.96
C ALA A 58 -4.56 -13.02 1.45
N GLU A 59 -4.71 -13.99 0.55
CA GLU A 59 -4.67 -15.41 0.91
C GLU A 59 -3.26 -15.83 1.30
N ALA A 60 -2.24 -15.43 0.53
CA ALA A 60 -0.84 -15.71 0.88
C ALA A 60 -0.46 -15.15 2.26
N LEU A 61 -0.98 -13.97 2.64
CA LEU A 61 -0.79 -13.46 3.99
C LEU A 61 -1.49 -14.30 5.06
N ARG A 62 -2.71 -14.78 4.81
CA ARG A 62 -3.41 -15.65 5.76
C ARG A 62 -2.69 -16.98 5.96
N GLU A 63 -2.14 -17.55 4.90
CA GLU A 63 -1.35 -18.79 5.00
C GLU A 63 -0.07 -18.58 5.80
N ARG A 64 0.63 -17.46 5.56
CA ARG A 64 1.90 -17.14 6.25
C ARG A 64 1.70 -16.67 7.69
N PHE A 65 0.61 -15.97 7.97
CA PHE A 65 0.31 -15.33 9.25
C PHE A 65 -1.15 -15.60 9.66
N PRO A 66 -1.50 -16.85 10.04
CA PRO A 66 -2.89 -17.25 10.26
C PRO A 66 -3.59 -16.51 11.41
N GLU A 67 -2.85 -16.05 12.41
CA GLU A 67 -3.38 -15.32 13.56
C GLU A 67 -3.46 -13.80 13.34
N ALA A 68 -2.90 -13.28 12.24
CA ALA A 68 -2.89 -11.85 11.96
C ALA A 68 -4.22 -11.39 11.33
N GLY A 69 -4.70 -10.20 11.73
CA GLY A 69 -5.76 -9.54 11.00
C GLY A 69 -5.26 -9.14 9.62
N ILE A 70 -6.08 -9.26 8.57
CA ILE A 70 -5.69 -8.92 7.20
C ILE A 70 -6.50 -7.71 6.70
N LEU A 71 -5.80 -6.67 6.29
CA LEU A 71 -6.36 -5.44 5.73
C LEU A 71 -6.09 -5.37 4.23
N ARG A 72 -7.16 -5.51 3.44
CA ARG A 72 -7.09 -5.42 1.97
C ARG A 72 -7.01 -3.97 1.50
N VAL A 73 -6.31 -3.74 0.40
CA VAL A 73 -6.22 -2.46 -0.29
C VAL A 73 -7.44 -2.29 -1.19
N LYS A 74 -8.23 -1.25 -0.97
CA LYS A 74 -9.40 -0.87 -1.80
C LYS A 74 -9.03 -0.02 -3.02
N GLY A 75 -7.84 0.57 -2.99
CA GLY A 75 -7.34 1.46 -4.02
C GLY A 75 -6.20 2.31 -3.46
N PHE A 76 -5.77 3.31 -4.22
CA PHE A 76 -4.69 4.19 -3.82
C PHE A 76 -4.92 5.63 -4.27
N ARG A 77 -4.19 6.54 -3.63
CA ARG A 77 -4.04 7.94 -4.04
C ARG A 77 -2.56 8.23 -4.20
N THR A 78 -2.27 9.34 -4.88
CA THR A 78 -0.92 9.86 -5.01
C THR A 78 -0.85 11.25 -4.39
N GLU A 79 0.33 11.57 -3.86
CA GLU A 79 0.65 12.86 -3.27
C GLU A 79 1.97 13.37 -3.84
N ASP A 80 2.06 14.68 -4.06
CA ASP A 80 3.31 15.31 -4.47
C ASP A 80 4.37 15.16 -3.36
N PRO A 81 5.58 14.66 -3.66
CA PRO A 81 6.60 14.41 -2.65
C PRO A 81 7.13 15.69 -1.99
N SER A 82 6.93 16.86 -2.59
CA SER A 82 7.33 18.15 -2.00
C SER A 82 6.42 18.60 -0.84
N LEU A 83 5.23 18.03 -0.71
CA LEU A 83 4.31 18.35 0.40
C LEU A 83 4.82 17.72 1.71
N PRO A 84 4.54 18.33 2.88
CA PRO A 84 4.83 17.70 4.17
C PRO A 84 4.19 16.31 4.28
N VAL A 85 4.88 15.36 4.93
CA VAL A 85 4.30 14.04 5.24
C VAL A 85 3.10 14.22 6.17
N ASN A 86 1.96 13.64 5.81
CA ASN A 86 0.77 13.70 6.64
C ASN A 86 0.92 12.72 7.84
N PRO A 87 0.90 13.22 9.09
CA PRO A 87 1.07 12.37 10.28
C PRO A 87 -0.12 11.42 10.53
N ASP A 88 -1.29 11.67 9.94
CA ASP A 88 -2.48 10.81 10.07
C ASP A 88 -2.43 9.58 9.14
N ILE A 89 -1.45 9.51 8.26
CA ILE A 89 -1.23 8.39 7.34
C ILE A 89 -0.10 7.53 7.89
N ILE A 90 -0.36 6.24 8.00
CA ILE A 90 0.57 5.26 8.54
C ILE A 90 1.79 5.18 7.62
N ARG A 91 2.99 5.22 8.20
CA ARG A 91 4.22 4.97 7.45
C ARG A 91 4.35 3.48 7.25
#